data_AF-A0A813D576-F1
#
_entry.id   AF-A0A813D576-F1
#
_cell.length_a   1.000
_cell.length_b   1.000
_cell.length_c   1.000
_cell.angle_alpha   90.00
_cell.angle_beta   90.00
_cell.angle_gamma   90.00
#
_symmetry.space_group_name_H-M   'P 1'
#
loop_
_entity.id
_entity.type
_entity.pdbx_description
1 polymer ?
#
loop_
_entity_poly.entity_id
_entity_poly.type
_entity_poly.pdbx_seq_one_letter_code
_entity_poly.pdbx_strand_id
1 'polypeptide(L)'
;MAVDPNPQVTEAAGLLGLGSSWAAQAAGDWAFSAQFFIIAAPHGSGKTTFLQQCATAFRAKGLRVGGVLAPSGGENGRRQLVLLQSSPQEPLALQLNDGRPGDGGGSGSPSEPTGETVPEGAIQVGNFIFDESVFAKARAELRGLAGDERGSGPAPCDWVLVDEIGPLELNRGQGLEPAVGELLRAGARGELGPPQSRFLIIVPRLQITRIAIL
;
A
#
# COMPACT_ATOMS: atom_id res chain seq x y z
N MET A 1 9.84 38.44 -23.84
CA MET A 1 9.36 37.13 -24.33
C MET A 1 8.92 36.33 -23.12
N ALA A 2 7.63 36.32 -22.83
CA ALA A 2 7.04 35.49 -21.77
C ALA A 2 6.62 34.16 -22.40
N VAL A 3 6.99 33.05 -21.75
CA VAL A 3 6.64 31.69 -22.18
C VAL A 3 5.21 31.42 -21.70
N ASP A 4 4.34 31.09 -22.64
CA ASP A 4 2.94 30.76 -22.42
C ASP A 4 2.84 29.39 -21.71
N PRO A 5 2.17 29.27 -20.54
CA PRO A 5 2.03 27.99 -19.87
C PRO A 5 1.04 27.08 -20.63
N ASN A 6 1.51 25.87 -20.90
CA ASN A 6 0.81 24.80 -21.60
C ASN A 6 -0.62 24.54 -21.04
N PRO A 7 -1.69 24.68 -21.85
CA PRO A 7 -3.08 24.56 -21.41
C PRO A 7 -3.54 23.11 -21.12
N GLN A 8 -2.68 22.09 -21.26
CA GLN A 8 -3.06 20.68 -21.12
C GLN A 8 -3.03 20.11 -19.69
N VAL A 9 -2.79 20.93 -18.65
CA VAL A 9 -2.84 20.47 -17.23
C VAL A 9 -4.21 20.72 -16.60
N THR A 10 -5.15 21.35 -17.30
CA THR A 10 -6.37 21.91 -16.71
C THR A 10 -7.56 20.94 -16.60
N GLU A 11 -7.54 19.76 -17.24
CA GLU A 11 -8.73 18.88 -17.27
C GLU A 11 -8.85 17.88 -16.12
N ALA A 12 -7.80 17.64 -15.32
CA ALA A 12 -7.92 16.83 -14.11
C ALA A 12 -8.51 17.61 -12.90
N ALA A 13 -8.69 18.93 -13.04
CA ALA A 13 -9.20 19.79 -11.99
C ALA A 13 -10.75 19.72 -11.82
N GLY A 14 -11.47 19.13 -12.78
CA GLY A 14 -12.94 19.08 -12.77
C GLY A 14 -13.56 18.17 -11.71
N LEU A 15 -12.79 17.25 -11.12
CA LEU A 15 -13.23 16.38 -10.01
C LEU A 15 -12.71 16.83 -8.62
N LEU A 16 -11.93 17.92 -8.57
CA LEU A 16 -11.14 18.34 -7.41
C LEU A 16 -11.57 19.73 -6.91
N GLY A 17 -12.87 19.90 -6.66
CA GLY A 17 -13.45 21.11 -6.08
C GLY A 17 -12.95 21.37 -4.66
N LEU A 18 -12.25 22.49 -4.50
CA LEU A 18 -11.79 23.07 -3.24
C LEU A 18 -12.99 23.38 -2.32
N GLY A 19 -13.03 22.81 -1.11
CA GLY A 19 -13.95 23.29 -0.07
C GLY A 19 -14.17 22.36 1.13
N SER A 20 -14.11 21.05 0.92
CA SER A 20 -14.03 20.05 2.00
C SER A 20 -12.66 19.42 1.98
N SER A 21 -12.08 19.08 3.14
CA SER A 21 -10.90 18.22 3.15
C SER A 21 -11.28 16.97 2.36
N TRP A 22 -10.58 16.71 1.27
CA TRP A 22 -10.87 15.58 0.38
C TRP A 22 -10.89 14.25 1.17
N ALA A 23 -10.23 14.19 2.32
CA ALA A 23 -10.27 13.06 3.25
C ALA A 23 -11.69 12.79 3.76
N ALA A 24 -12.54 13.81 3.92
CA ALA A 24 -13.96 13.66 4.27
C ALA A 24 -14.80 13.08 3.12
N GLN A 25 -14.50 13.47 1.87
CA GLN A 25 -15.14 12.91 0.65
C GLN A 25 -14.68 11.48 0.39
N ALA A 26 -13.38 11.21 0.52
CA ALA A 26 -12.82 9.87 0.45
C ALA A 26 -13.42 8.95 1.54
N ALA A 27 -13.71 9.53 2.71
CA ALA A 27 -14.35 8.83 3.82
C ALA A 27 -15.85 8.51 3.65
N GLY A 28 -16.44 8.78 2.49
CA GLY A 28 -17.75 8.24 2.11
C GLY A 28 -18.87 9.29 2.05
N ASP A 29 -19.23 9.63 0.80
CA ASP A 29 -20.52 9.32 0.18
C ASP A 29 -20.26 9.13 -1.33
N TRP A 30 -19.59 8.03 -1.68
CA TRP A 30 -19.36 7.70 -3.08
C TRP A 30 -20.69 7.26 -3.71
N ALA A 31 -21.03 7.82 -4.88
CA ALA A 31 -22.25 7.48 -5.61
C ALA A 31 -22.27 6.03 -6.15
N PHE A 32 -21.23 5.23 -5.91
CA PHE A 32 -21.11 3.85 -6.35
C PHE A 32 -20.56 2.96 -5.22
N SER A 33 -21.01 1.70 -5.19
CA SER A 33 -20.55 0.68 -4.25
C SER A 33 -19.45 -0.16 -4.89
N ALA A 34 -18.20 0.30 -4.83
CA ALA A 34 -17.06 -0.53 -5.16
C ALA A 34 -16.49 -1.19 -3.89
N GLN A 35 -16.12 -2.46 -4.01
CA GLN A 35 -15.41 -3.18 -2.95
C GLN A 35 -13.90 -2.93 -3.03
N PHE A 36 -13.34 -2.76 -4.23
CA PHE A 36 -11.91 -2.59 -4.45
C PHE A 36 -11.63 -1.25 -5.16
N PHE A 37 -10.72 -0.47 -4.57
CA PHE A 37 -10.21 0.78 -5.13
C PHE A 37 -8.71 0.62 -5.35
N ILE A 38 -8.27 0.71 -6.60
CA ILE A 38 -6.84 0.69 -6.94
C ILE A 38 -6.45 2.11 -7.33
N ILE A 39 -5.48 2.66 -6.60
CA ILE A 39 -4.93 3.98 -6.89
C ILE A 39 -3.52 3.80 -7.42
N ALA A 40 -3.31 4.30 -8.63
CA ALA A 40 -2.00 4.30 -9.24
C ALA A 40 -1.60 5.70 -9.66
N ALA A 41 -0.46 6.15 -9.14
CA ALA A 41 0.09 7.46 -9.43
C ALA A 41 1.63 7.42 -9.38
N PRO A 42 2.31 8.42 -9.98
CA PRO A 42 3.77 8.48 -9.99
C PRO A 42 4.41 8.41 -8.59
N HIS A 43 5.72 8.19 -8.54
CA HIS A 43 6.46 8.34 -7.28
C HIS A 43 6.40 9.80 -6.80
N GLY A 44 6.35 10.00 -5.48
CA GLY A 44 6.26 11.33 -4.87
C GLY A 44 4.89 12.02 -4.96
N SER A 45 3.87 11.40 -5.55
CA SER A 45 2.54 12.02 -5.69
C SER A 45 1.69 12.05 -4.41
N GLY A 46 2.24 11.67 -3.25
CA GLY A 46 1.53 11.67 -1.97
C GLY A 46 0.59 10.47 -1.71
N LYS A 47 0.74 9.35 -2.43
CA LYS A 47 -0.13 8.15 -2.28
C LYS A 47 -0.19 7.61 -0.86
N THR A 48 0.97 7.44 -0.23
CA THR A 48 1.05 6.97 1.16
C THR A 48 0.46 7.97 2.14
N THR A 49 0.74 9.27 1.96
CA THR A 49 0.13 10.33 2.76
C THR A 49 -1.40 10.30 2.64
N PHE A 50 -1.89 10.06 1.43
CA PHE A 50 -3.31 9.89 1.16
C PHE A 50 -3.91 8.71 1.97
N LEU A 51 -3.26 7.54 1.96
CA LEU A 51 -3.70 6.39 2.76
C LEU A 51 -3.72 6.68 4.25
N GLN A 52 -2.69 7.34 4.77
CA GLN A 52 -2.60 7.71 6.18
C GLN A 52 -3.78 8.61 6.59
N GLN A 53 -4.09 9.61 5.77
CA GLN A 53 -5.22 10.50 6.00
C GLN A 53 -6.57 9.77 5.90
N CYS A 54 -6.72 8.83 4.96
CA CYS A 54 -7.87 7.94 4.91
C CYS A 54 -8.00 7.11 6.19
N ALA A 55 -6.92 6.47 6.66
CA ALA A 55 -6.93 5.69 7.90
C ALA A 55 -7.38 6.53 9.11
N THR A 56 -6.83 7.73 9.25
CA THR A 56 -7.23 8.67 10.30
C THR A 56 -8.69 9.08 10.17
N ALA A 57 -9.15 9.45 8.97
CA ALA A 57 -10.52 9.90 8.74
C ALA A 57 -11.55 8.78 8.98
N PHE A 58 -11.27 7.55 8.53
CA PHE A 58 -12.13 6.39 8.78
C PHE A 58 -12.24 6.09 10.28
N ARG A 59 -11.10 6.07 11.00
CA ARG A 59 -11.09 5.86 12.46
C ARG A 59 -11.84 6.96 13.21
N ALA A 60 -11.71 8.22 12.79
CA ALA A 60 -12.45 9.34 13.37
C ALA A 60 -13.98 9.20 13.21
N LYS A 61 -14.43 8.43 12.20
CA LYS A 61 -15.84 8.04 12.01
C LYS A 61 -16.24 6.75 12.76
N GLY A 62 -15.36 6.21 13.60
CA GLY A 62 -15.60 4.95 14.32
C GLY A 62 -15.48 3.69 13.46
N LEU A 63 -14.94 3.80 12.24
CA LEU A 63 -14.72 2.66 11.36
C LEU A 63 -13.42 1.93 11.74
N ARG A 64 -13.44 0.60 11.66
CA ARG A 64 -12.30 -0.28 11.84
C ARG A 64 -11.47 -0.30 10.56
N VAL A 65 -10.18 -0.03 10.71
CA VAL A 65 -9.22 0.04 9.62
C VAL A 65 -8.08 -0.92 9.87
N GLY A 66 -7.87 -1.86 8.96
CA GLY A 66 -6.75 -2.79 8.95
C GLY A 66 -5.86 -2.63 7.72
N GLY A 67 -4.79 -3.40 7.69
CA GLY A 67 -3.87 -3.47 6.55
C GLY A 67 -2.48 -2.91 6.87
N VAL A 68 -1.75 -2.54 5.82
CA VAL A 68 -0.31 -2.23 5.90
C VAL A 68 -0.03 -0.95 5.13
N LEU A 69 0.66 -0.01 5.76
CA LEU A 69 1.14 1.23 5.14
C LEU A 69 2.66 1.21 4.99
N ALA A 70 3.19 1.90 3.98
CA ALA A 70 4.63 2.02 3.75
C ALA A 70 5.08 3.48 3.84
N PRO A 71 4.99 4.13 5.03
CA PRO A 71 5.30 5.55 5.19
C PRO A 71 6.67 5.91 4.63
N SER A 72 6.71 7.05 3.93
CA SER A 72 7.98 7.69 3.60
C SER A 72 8.60 8.32 4.85
N GLY A 73 9.93 8.36 4.91
CA GLY A 73 10.64 9.07 5.99
C GLY A 73 11.06 8.20 7.18
N GLY A 74 11.30 6.90 6.97
CA GLY A 74 12.04 6.12 7.95
C GLY A 74 13.44 6.68 8.20
N GLU A 75 14.09 6.19 9.26
CA GLU A 75 15.44 6.62 9.62
C GLU A 75 16.39 6.54 8.41
N ASN A 76 17.08 7.64 8.11
CA ASN A 76 17.97 7.77 6.94
C ASN A 76 17.30 7.56 5.57
N GLY A 77 15.97 7.74 5.48
CA GLY A 77 15.20 7.55 4.25
C GLY A 77 14.93 6.08 3.90
N ARG A 78 15.22 5.16 4.82
CA ARG A 78 14.94 3.73 4.64
C ARG A 78 13.44 3.46 4.69
N ARG A 79 12.98 2.50 3.89
CA ARG A 79 11.56 2.09 3.88
C ARG A 79 11.18 1.42 5.19
N GLN A 80 9.97 1.69 5.64
CA GLN A 80 9.36 1.09 6.82
C GLN A 80 7.95 0.61 6.48
N LEU A 81 7.43 -0.33 7.28
CA LEU A 81 6.02 -0.69 7.25
C LEU A 81 5.34 -0.32 8.57
N VAL A 82 4.10 0.12 8.49
CA VAL A 82 3.24 0.31 9.66
C VAL A 82 2.05 -0.62 9.52
N LEU A 83 1.85 -1.38 10.58
CA LEU A 83 0.77 -2.34 10.74
C LEU A 83 -0.45 -1.65 11.38
N LEU A 84 -1.59 -1.64 10.70
CA LEU A 84 -2.76 -0.85 11.11
C LEU A 84 -3.64 -1.50 12.17
N GLN A 85 -3.50 -2.81 12.44
CA GLN A 85 -4.18 -3.49 13.55
C GLN A 85 -3.34 -3.53 14.83
N SER A 86 -2.02 -3.36 14.71
CA SER A 86 -1.12 -3.33 15.85
C SER A 86 -1.39 -2.09 16.73
N SER A 87 -1.32 -2.25 18.05
CA SER A 87 -1.42 -1.16 19.02
C SER A 87 -0.33 -1.34 20.09
N PRO A 88 0.67 -0.45 20.17
CA PRO A 88 0.86 0.76 19.35
C PRO A 88 1.19 0.47 17.87
N GLN A 89 0.93 1.44 16.99
CA GLN A 89 1.28 1.40 15.56
C GLN A 89 2.72 1.86 15.37
N GLU A 90 3.66 0.96 15.65
CA GLU A 90 5.09 1.25 15.53
C GLU A 90 5.61 0.96 14.12
N PRO A 91 6.40 1.86 13.52
CA PRO A 91 7.06 1.58 12.26
C PRO A 91 8.08 0.45 12.38
N LEU A 92 7.99 -0.53 11.49
CA LEU A 92 8.94 -1.63 11.35
C LEU A 92 9.96 -1.29 10.27
N ALA A 93 11.25 -1.33 10.61
CA ALA A 93 12.33 -1.12 9.65
C ALA A 93 12.35 -2.23 8.59
N LEU A 94 11.85 -1.93 7.39
CA LEU A 94 11.72 -2.92 6.31
C LEU A 94 13.03 -3.02 5.52
N GLN A 95 13.67 -1.89 5.22
CA GLN A 95 14.86 -1.85 4.38
C GLN A 95 16.13 -1.92 5.23
N LEU A 96 17.01 -2.88 4.92
CA LEU A 96 18.23 -3.17 5.68
C LEU A 96 19.42 -2.34 5.21
N ASN A 97 19.52 -2.04 3.92
CA ASN A 97 20.63 -1.29 3.34
C ASN A 97 20.30 0.18 3.12
N ASP A 98 21.32 1.01 2.91
CA ASP A 98 21.18 2.43 2.56
C ASP A 98 20.77 2.67 1.10
N GLY A 99 20.14 1.67 0.47
CA GLY A 99 19.71 1.67 -0.92
C GLY A 99 19.20 3.05 -1.32
N ARG A 100 20.04 3.79 -2.04
CA ARG A 100 19.69 5.14 -2.49
C ARG A 100 18.48 5.00 -3.40
N PRO A 101 17.52 5.94 -3.39
CA PRO A 101 16.44 5.93 -4.35
C PRO A 101 17.02 6.16 -5.77
N GLY A 102 17.47 5.09 -6.42
CA GLY A 102 17.37 4.96 -7.85
C GLY A 102 15.89 4.76 -8.11
N ASP A 103 15.28 5.74 -8.77
CA ASP A 103 14.02 5.65 -9.51
C ASP A 103 13.49 4.22 -9.53
N GLY A 104 12.56 3.92 -8.60
CA GLY A 104 12.07 2.57 -8.27
C GLY A 104 11.38 1.80 -9.42
N GLY A 105 11.61 2.20 -10.67
CA GLY A 105 11.21 1.52 -11.88
C GLY A 105 12.00 0.24 -12.19
N GLY A 106 13.03 -0.12 -11.42
CA GLY A 106 13.83 -1.33 -11.68
C GLY A 106 14.52 -1.32 -13.04
N SER A 107 14.58 -0.15 -13.69
CA SER A 107 15.17 0.08 -15.02
C SER A 107 16.60 0.59 -14.97
N GLY A 108 17.10 0.93 -13.77
CA GLY A 108 18.53 1.17 -13.58
C GLY A 108 19.28 -0.08 -13.99
N SER A 109 20.23 0.06 -14.93
CA SER A 109 21.20 -1.00 -15.20
C SER A 109 21.73 -1.52 -13.87
N PRO A 110 21.82 -2.84 -13.66
CA PRO A 110 22.31 -3.37 -12.40
C PRO A 110 23.67 -2.73 -12.13
N SER A 111 23.69 -1.76 -11.22
CA SER A 111 24.93 -1.27 -10.64
C SER A 111 25.62 -2.52 -10.13
N GLU A 112 26.88 -2.72 -10.53
CA GLU A 112 27.62 -3.93 -10.20
C GLU A 112 27.36 -4.29 -8.74
N PRO A 113 27.02 -5.56 -8.44
CA PRO A 113 26.73 -5.98 -7.09
C PRO A 113 27.86 -5.48 -6.21
N THR A 114 27.54 -4.67 -5.19
CA THR A 114 28.51 -3.97 -4.35
C THR A 114 29.40 -4.91 -3.52
N GLY A 115 29.48 -6.21 -3.87
CA GLY A 115 30.10 -7.26 -3.08
C GLY A 115 29.39 -7.51 -1.75
N GLU A 116 28.28 -6.82 -1.50
CA GLU A 116 27.55 -6.88 -0.25
C GLU A 116 26.72 -8.17 -0.25
N THR A 117 27.13 -9.12 0.59
CA THR A 117 26.43 -10.39 0.77
C THR A 117 25.03 -10.10 1.33
N VAL A 118 23.98 -10.55 0.62
CA VAL A 118 22.60 -10.47 1.11
C VAL A 118 22.53 -11.21 2.46
N PRO A 119 22.14 -10.53 3.55
CA PRO A 119 22.03 -11.18 4.86
C PRO A 119 21.08 -12.37 4.81
N GLU A 120 21.33 -13.38 5.65
CA GLU A 120 20.38 -14.48 5.82
C GLU A 120 19.02 -13.95 6.28
N GLY A 121 17.94 -14.42 5.66
CA GLY A 121 16.59 -13.91 5.93
C GLY A 121 16.27 -12.56 5.27
N ALA A 122 17.11 -12.06 4.36
CA ALA A 122 16.80 -10.86 3.58
C ALA A 122 16.34 -11.18 2.16
N ILE A 123 15.50 -10.31 1.59
CA ILE A 123 15.06 -10.37 0.19
C ILE A 123 15.69 -9.22 -0.59
N GLN A 124 16.35 -9.53 -1.70
CA GLN A 124 16.93 -8.52 -2.60
C GLN A 124 16.04 -8.25 -3.82
N VAL A 125 15.77 -6.97 -4.08
CA VAL A 125 15.04 -6.48 -5.26
C VAL A 125 15.78 -5.29 -5.86
N GLY A 126 16.51 -5.52 -6.95
CA GLY A 126 17.41 -4.51 -7.50
C GLY A 126 18.42 -4.08 -6.45
N ASN A 127 18.45 -2.79 -6.15
CA ASN A 127 19.36 -2.19 -5.16
C ASN A 127 18.82 -2.23 -3.72
N PHE A 128 17.62 -2.77 -3.50
CA PHE A 128 17.01 -2.80 -2.17
C PHE A 128 17.19 -4.18 -1.54
N ILE A 129 17.55 -4.18 -0.25
CA ILE A 129 17.58 -5.37 0.60
C ILE A 129 16.55 -5.18 1.70
N PHE A 130 15.57 -6.08 1.77
CA PHE A 130 14.46 -6.03 2.72
C PHE A 130 14.55 -7.14 3.76
N ASP A 131 14.07 -6.87 4.96
CA ASP A 131 13.93 -7.83 6.05
C ASP A 131 12.68 -8.70 5.84
N GLU A 132 12.87 -10.00 5.57
CA GLU A 132 11.75 -10.92 5.36
C GLU A 132 10.91 -11.14 6.61
N SER A 133 11.48 -10.99 7.80
CA SER A 133 10.73 -11.12 9.05
C SER A 133 9.67 -10.03 9.20
N VAL A 134 9.92 -8.86 8.62
CA VAL A 134 8.96 -7.74 8.60
C VAL A 134 7.82 -8.04 7.62
N PHE A 135 8.12 -8.59 6.44
CA PHE A 135 7.07 -9.08 5.54
C PHE A 135 6.26 -10.22 6.17
N ALA A 136 6.90 -11.13 6.90
CA ALA A 136 6.20 -12.21 7.59
C ALA A 136 5.18 -11.68 8.62
N LYS A 137 5.55 -10.65 9.40
CA LYS A 137 4.63 -9.96 10.31
C LYS A 137 3.48 -9.29 9.55
N ALA A 138 3.78 -8.56 8.48
CA ALA A 138 2.77 -7.91 7.65
C ALA A 138 1.76 -8.90 7.04
N ARG A 139 2.24 -10.04 6.53
CA ARG A 139 1.39 -11.12 6.01
C ARG A 139 0.53 -11.76 7.10
N ALA A 140 1.08 -11.96 8.30
CA ALA A 140 0.31 -12.48 9.43
C ALA A 140 -0.83 -11.53 9.83
N GLU A 141 -0.57 -10.22 9.83
CA GLU A 141 -1.61 -9.22 10.06
C GLU A 141 -2.70 -9.26 8.99
N LEU A 142 -2.33 -9.28 7.71
CA LEU A 142 -3.29 -9.35 6.60
C LEU A 142 -4.15 -10.62 6.66
N ARG A 143 -3.58 -11.77 7.01
CA ARG A 143 -4.34 -13.02 7.21
C ARG A 143 -5.28 -12.92 8.39
N GLY A 144 -4.87 -12.28 9.48
CA GLY A 144 -5.73 -12.02 10.63
C GLY A 144 -7.00 -11.24 10.26
N LEU A 145 -6.95 -10.39 9.22
CA LEU A 145 -8.12 -9.64 8.74
C LEU A 145 -9.17 -10.52 8.06
N ALA A 146 -8.79 -11.68 7.52
CA ALA A 146 -9.73 -12.63 6.95
C ALA A 146 -10.52 -13.39 8.03
N GLY A 147 -10.09 -13.30 9.29
CA GLY A 147 -10.58 -14.13 10.37
C GLY A 147 -10.11 -15.58 10.22
N ASP A 148 -10.14 -16.34 11.32
CA ASP A 148 -9.97 -17.78 11.25
C ASP A 148 -11.31 -18.43 10.89
N GLU A 149 -11.31 -19.61 10.24
CA GLU A 149 -12.52 -20.39 9.89
C GLU A 149 -13.48 -20.64 11.08
N ARG A 150 -13.00 -20.45 12.31
CA ARG A 150 -13.75 -20.61 13.56
C ARG A 150 -14.43 -19.34 14.06
N GLY A 151 -14.31 -18.21 13.35
CA GLY A 151 -14.90 -16.92 13.74
C GLY A 151 -14.29 -16.31 15.01
N SER A 152 -13.14 -16.82 15.48
CA SER A 152 -12.40 -16.35 16.65
C SER A 152 -11.38 -15.25 16.34
N GLY A 153 -11.33 -14.79 15.09
CA GLY A 153 -10.43 -13.72 14.65
C GLY A 153 -10.85 -12.33 15.14
N PRO A 154 -10.00 -11.31 14.95
CA PRO A 154 -10.37 -9.92 15.22
C PRO A 154 -11.63 -9.55 14.45
N ALA A 155 -12.43 -8.63 15.02
CA ALA A 155 -13.67 -8.20 14.39
C ALA A 155 -13.41 -7.70 12.96
N PRO A 156 -14.26 -8.05 11.98
CA PRO A 156 -14.00 -7.78 10.56
C PRO A 156 -13.79 -6.28 10.31
N CYS A 157 -12.82 -5.91 9.47
CA CYS A 157 -12.53 -4.50 9.22
C CYS A 157 -13.54 -3.87 8.25
N ASP A 158 -13.85 -2.60 8.46
CA ASP A 158 -14.69 -1.83 7.51
C ASP A 158 -13.85 -1.44 6.29
N TRP A 159 -12.57 -1.11 6.51
CA TRP A 159 -11.60 -0.78 5.47
C TRP A 159 -10.28 -1.54 5.64
N VAL A 160 -9.74 -2.00 4.51
CA VAL A 160 -8.39 -2.57 4.39
C VAL A 160 -7.57 -1.67 3.48
N LEU A 161 -6.44 -1.18 3.98
CA LEU A 161 -5.52 -0.33 3.23
C LEU A 161 -4.23 -1.10 2.96
N VAL A 162 -3.80 -1.14 1.70
CA VAL A 162 -2.55 -1.83 1.32
C VAL A 162 -1.71 -0.88 0.49
N ASP A 163 -0.57 -0.48 1.02
CA ASP A 163 0.36 0.41 0.34
C ASP A 163 1.42 -0.35 -0.48
N GLU A 164 1.93 0.31 -1.52
CA GLU A 164 3.08 -0.11 -2.34
C GLU A 164 3.06 -1.59 -2.83
N ILE A 165 1.98 -2.04 -3.48
CA ILE A 165 2.00 -3.31 -4.24
C ILE A 165 2.89 -3.12 -5.47
N GLY A 166 4.09 -3.70 -5.43
CA GLY A 166 5.16 -3.43 -6.38
C GLY A 166 5.57 -4.64 -7.22
N PRO A 167 6.73 -4.55 -7.90
CA PRO A 167 7.26 -5.66 -8.70
C PRO A 167 7.49 -6.95 -7.91
N LEU A 168 7.74 -6.85 -6.59
CA LEU A 168 8.01 -7.99 -5.74
C LEU A 168 6.75 -8.86 -5.58
N GLU A 169 5.62 -8.23 -5.27
CA GLU A 169 4.31 -8.86 -5.17
C GLU A 169 3.84 -9.33 -6.55
N LEU A 170 3.83 -8.44 -7.54
CA LEU A 170 3.19 -8.69 -8.83
C LEU A 170 3.96 -9.66 -9.73
N ASN A 171 5.30 -9.66 -9.70
CA ASN A 171 6.10 -10.47 -10.62
C ASN A 171 6.75 -11.68 -9.96
N ARG A 172 6.97 -11.65 -8.65
CA ARG A 172 7.67 -12.73 -7.93
C ARG A 172 6.78 -13.48 -6.94
N GLY A 173 5.57 -12.99 -6.65
CA GLY A 173 4.70 -13.56 -5.62
C GLY A 173 5.36 -13.55 -4.23
N GLN A 174 6.18 -12.54 -3.95
CA GLN A 174 6.94 -12.37 -2.71
C GLN A 174 6.48 -11.08 -1.99
N GLY A 175 7.12 -10.74 -0.87
CA GLY A 175 6.80 -9.53 -0.11
C GLY A 175 5.48 -9.69 0.64
N LEU A 176 4.47 -8.89 0.30
CA LEU A 176 3.13 -9.02 0.88
C LEU A 176 2.32 -10.20 0.31
N GLU A 177 2.71 -10.75 -0.84
CA GLU A 177 2.16 -12.02 -1.33
C GLU A 177 2.69 -13.22 -0.50
N PRO A 178 1.88 -14.29 -0.32
CA PRO A 178 0.55 -14.51 -0.90
C PRO A 178 -0.63 -13.88 -0.14
N ALA A 179 -0.38 -13.20 0.99
CA ALA A 179 -1.43 -12.79 1.92
C ALA A 179 -2.38 -11.74 1.34
N VAL A 180 -1.88 -10.82 0.50
CA VAL A 180 -2.75 -9.85 -0.20
C VAL A 180 -3.70 -10.57 -1.16
N GLY A 181 -3.20 -11.40 -2.07
CA GLY A 181 -4.04 -12.18 -2.96
C GLY A 181 -5.04 -13.08 -2.23
N GLU A 182 -4.64 -13.74 -1.13
CA GLU A 182 -5.56 -14.50 -0.27
C GLU A 182 -6.70 -13.63 0.27
N LEU A 183 -6.38 -12.47 0.85
CA LEU A 183 -7.34 -11.55 1.44
C LEU A 183 -8.30 -10.96 0.40
N LEU A 184 -7.79 -10.58 -0.77
CA LEU A 184 -8.62 -10.05 -1.87
C LEU A 184 -9.60 -11.09 -2.39
N ARG A 185 -9.16 -12.34 -2.57
CA ARG A 185 -10.03 -13.43 -3.00
C ARG A 185 -11.09 -13.77 -1.96
N ALA A 186 -10.75 -13.76 -0.66
CA ALA A 186 -11.71 -13.94 0.42
C ALA A 186 -12.76 -12.81 0.41
N GLY A 187 -12.33 -11.55 0.24
CA GLY A 187 -13.21 -10.40 0.07
C GLY A 187 -14.16 -10.54 -1.12
N ALA A 188 -13.63 -10.93 -2.29
CA ALA A 188 -14.42 -11.11 -3.50
C ALA A 188 -15.46 -12.25 -3.39
N ARG A 189 -15.17 -13.27 -2.57
CA ARG A 189 -16.14 -14.34 -2.23
C ARG A 189 -17.10 -13.98 -1.09
N GLY A 190 -16.92 -12.82 -0.46
CA GLY A 190 -17.76 -12.36 0.64
C GLY A 190 -17.45 -13.02 2.00
N GLU A 191 -16.28 -13.65 2.14
CA GLU A 191 -15.91 -14.48 3.29
C GLU A 191 -15.44 -13.69 4.51
N LEU A 192 -15.20 -12.39 4.36
CA LEU A 192 -14.70 -11.52 5.43
C LEU A 192 -15.77 -11.14 6.47
N GLY A 193 -16.99 -11.67 6.32
CA GLY A 193 -18.12 -11.38 7.20
C GLY A 193 -18.70 -9.96 7.03
N PRO A 194 -19.80 -9.65 7.74
CA PRO A 194 -20.39 -8.33 7.74
C PRO A 194 -19.72 -7.38 8.76
N PRO A 195 -19.55 -6.09 8.43
CA PRO A 195 -19.78 -5.52 7.10
C PRO A 195 -18.69 -5.97 6.13
N GLN A 196 -19.06 -6.09 4.85
CA GLN A 196 -18.10 -6.43 3.81
C GLN A 196 -17.01 -5.38 3.73
N SER A 197 -15.76 -5.78 3.95
CA SER A 197 -14.61 -4.88 3.91
C SER A 197 -14.46 -4.24 2.54
N ARG A 198 -14.10 -2.95 2.53
CA ARG A 198 -13.66 -2.24 1.32
C ARG A 198 -12.15 -2.13 1.31
N PHE A 199 -11.57 -2.19 0.11
CA PHE A 199 -10.13 -2.24 -0.10
C PHE A 199 -9.66 -0.99 -0.81
N LEU A 200 -8.59 -0.40 -0.31
CA LEU A 200 -7.91 0.69 -0.99
C LEU A 200 -6.43 0.33 -1.13
N ILE A 201 -6.01 0.12 -2.36
CA ILE A 201 -4.74 -0.51 -2.73
C ILE A 201 -3.94 0.48 -3.56
N ILE A 202 -2.70 0.74 -3.14
CA ILE A 202 -1.78 1.58 -3.90
C ILE A 202 -0.87 0.72 -4.77
N VAL A 203 -0.81 1.05 -6.05
CA VAL A 203 0.12 0.42 -7.01
C VAL A 203 0.96 1.53 -7.68
N PRO A 204 2.29 1.41 -7.78
CA PRO A 204 3.10 2.37 -8.53
C PRO A 204 2.68 2.39 -10.01
N ARG A 205 2.57 3.59 -10.61
CA ARG A 205 2.07 3.78 -12.00
C ARG A 205 2.76 2.90 -13.05
N LEU A 206 4.02 2.57 -12.86
CA LEU A 206 4.79 1.74 -13.79
C LEU A 206 4.30 0.28 -13.87
N GLN A 207 3.41 -0.15 -12.98
CA GLN A 207 2.96 -1.54 -12.88
C GLN A 207 1.48 -1.77 -13.30
N ILE A 208 0.75 -0.71 -13.70
CA ILE A 208 -0.71 -0.82 -13.99
C ILE A 208 -1.02 -1.81 -15.12
N THR A 209 -0.16 -1.89 -16.15
CA THR A 209 -0.37 -2.80 -17.30
C THR A 209 -0.29 -4.28 -16.93
N ARG A 210 0.12 -4.60 -15.70
CA ARG A 210 0.27 -5.98 -15.20
C ARG A 210 -0.78 -6.37 -14.16
N ILE A 211 -1.72 -5.48 -13.84
CA ILE A 211 -2.88 -5.83 -13.02
C ILE A 211 -3.89 -6.57 -13.92
N ALA A 212 -3.55 -7.79 -14.32
CA ALA A 212 -4.57 -8.77 -14.67
C ALA A 212 -5.17 -9.19 -13.32
N ILE A 213 -6.46 -8.91 -13.13
CA ILE A 213 -7.18 -9.10 -11.87
C ILE A 213 -6.79 -10.46 -11.26
N LEU A 214 -6.13 -10.40 -10.09
CA LEU A 214 -5.73 -11.52 -9.22
C LEU A 214 -6.93 -12.38 -8.82
#